data_AF-A0A5K1CRQ0-F1
#
_entry.id   AF-A0A5K1CRQ0-F1
#
_cell.length_a   1.000
_cell.length_b   1.000
_cell.length_c   1.000
_cell.angle_alpha   90.00
_cell.angle_beta   90.00
_cell.angle_gamma   90.00
#
_symmetry.space_group_name_H-M   'P 1'
#
loop_
_entity.id
_entity.type
_entity.pdbx_description
1 polymer ?
#
loop_
_entity_poly.entity_id
_entity_poly.type
_entity_poly.pdbx_seq_one_letter_code
_entity_poly.pdbx_strand_id
1 'polypeptide(L)'
;FESVFATLPDAIYDAPKAPEFLGGILAKVILENIISLKDVGRLIHEGGEEPGSLTESGIASDVLGSILEVIKEEKGDTLLKDIRKNSEIRLEEFLPPDPRKQAKLIAFI
;
A
#
# COMPACT_ATOMS: atom_id res chain seq x y z
N PHE A 1 4.85 -4.01 -12.12
CA PHE A 1 4.56 -3.06 -11.04
C PHE A 1 5.80 -2.36 -10.51
N GLU A 2 7.00 -2.97 -10.56
CA GLU A 2 8.27 -2.34 -10.14
C GLU A 2 8.47 -0.92 -10.70
N SER A 3 8.39 -0.75 -12.03
CA SER A 3 8.53 0.56 -12.67
C SER A 3 7.51 1.59 -12.18
N VAL A 4 6.30 1.15 -11.80
CA VAL A 4 5.25 2.03 -11.28
C VAL A 4 5.62 2.54 -9.90
N PHE A 5 6.12 1.67 -9.02
CA PHE A 5 6.56 2.07 -7.68
C PHE A 5 7.83 2.93 -7.72
N ALA A 6 8.73 2.71 -8.67
CA ALA A 6 9.92 3.53 -8.87
C ALA A 6 9.57 4.99 -9.24
N THR A 7 8.57 5.21 -10.10
CA THR A 7 8.16 6.55 -10.55
C THR A 7 7.05 7.18 -9.71
N LEU A 8 6.52 6.46 -8.72
CA LEU A 8 5.40 6.93 -7.90
C LEU A 8 5.71 8.23 -7.13
N PRO A 9 6.91 8.45 -6.56
CA PRO A 9 7.25 9.71 -5.90
C PRO A 9 7.10 10.91 -6.83
N ASP A 10 7.57 10.79 -8.08
CA ASP A 10 7.47 11.86 -9.08
C ASP A 10 6.01 12.11 -9.50
N ALA A 11 5.24 11.03 -9.68
CA ALA A 11 3.85 11.11 -10.12
C ALA A 11 2.95 11.89 -9.14
N ILE A 12 3.30 11.98 -7.87
CA ILE A 12 2.53 12.72 -6.85
C ILE A 12 2.52 14.23 -7.12
N TYR A 13 3.60 14.78 -7.70
CA TYR A 13 3.66 16.20 -8.03
C TYR A 13 2.61 16.60 -9.07
N ASP A 14 2.34 15.71 -10.02
CA ASP A 14 1.32 15.92 -11.05
C ASP A 14 -0.08 15.44 -10.59
N ALA A 15 -0.12 14.36 -9.82
CA ALA A 15 -1.33 13.71 -9.34
C ALA A 15 -1.22 13.36 -7.85
N PRO A 16 -1.60 14.28 -6.94
CA PRO A 16 -1.46 14.06 -5.50
C PRO A 16 -2.16 12.80 -4.96
N LYS A 17 -3.18 12.31 -5.68
CA LYS A 17 -3.94 11.09 -5.34
C LYS A 17 -3.43 9.81 -6.00
N ALA A 18 -2.28 9.86 -6.68
CA ALA A 18 -1.71 8.69 -7.35
C ALA A 18 -1.54 7.47 -6.42
N PRO A 19 -1.09 7.62 -5.15
CA PRO A 19 -0.97 6.50 -4.22
C PRO A 19 -2.31 5.78 -3.97
N GLU A 20 -3.39 6.53 -3.78
CA GLU A 20 -4.72 5.96 -3.51
C GLU A 20 -5.31 5.29 -4.76
N PHE A 21 -5.14 5.89 -5.93
CA PHE A 21 -5.57 5.27 -7.19
C PHE A 21 -4.81 3.97 -7.45
N LEU A 22 -3.49 3.96 -7.21
CA LEU A 22 -2.69 2.75 -7.31
C LEU A 22 -3.15 1.70 -6.30
N GLY A 23 -3.46 2.11 -5.06
CA GLY A 23 -3.99 1.21 -4.04
C GLY A 23 -5.32 0.57 -4.45
N GLY A 24 -6.22 1.33 -5.07
CA GLY A 24 -7.47 0.79 -5.62
C GLY A 24 -7.23 -0.23 -6.75
N ILE A 25 -6.30 0.04 -7.66
CA ILE A 25 -5.91 -0.92 -8.72
C ILE A 25 -5.33 -2.19 -8.09
N LEU A 26 -4.41 -2.06 -7.13
CA LEU A 26 -3.77 -3.19 -6.48
C LEU A 26 -4.77 -4.03 -5.67
N ALA A 27 -5.76 -3.41 -5.02
CA ALA A 27 -6.82 -4.13 -4.35
C ALA A 27 -7.56 -5.07 -5.31
N LYS A 28 -7.92 -4.60 -6.51
CA LYS A 28 -8.55 -5.44 -7.55
C LYS A 28 -7.65 -6.60 -7.95
N VAL A 29 -6.38 -6.32 -8.23
CA VAL A 29 -5.41 -7.33 -8.66
C VAL A 29 -5.16 -8.38 -7.58
N ILE A 30 -5.17 -7.99 -6.29
CA ILE A 30 -5.08 -8.91 -5.14
C ILE A 30 -6.33 -9.78 -5.04
N LEU A 31 -7.53 -9.20 -5.19
CA LEU A 31 -8.80 -9.94 -5.13
C LEU A 31 -8.93 -10.97 -6.26
N GLU A 32 -8.36 -10.68 -7.43
CA GLU A 32 -8.26 -11.61 -8.56
C GLU A 32 -7.09 -12.63 -8.40
N ASN A 33 -6.39 -12.63 -7.26
CA ASN A 33 -5.25 -13.50 -6.95
C ASN A 33 -4.10 -13.42 -7.96
N ILE A 34 -3.94 -12.29 -8.65
CA ILE A 34 -2.86 -12.07 -9.62
C ILE A 34 -1.55 -11.72 -8.89
N ILE A 35 -1.65 -10.99 -7.78
CA ILE A 35 -0.52 -10.63 -6.91
C ILE A 35 -0.94 -10.78 -5.44
N SER A 36 -0.03 -11.19 -4.57
CA SER A 36 -0.33 -11.24 -3.13
C SER A 36 -0.06 -9.89 -2.46
N LEU A 37 -0.70 -9.64 -1.31
CA LEU A 37 -0.38 -8.48 -0.48
C LEU A 37 1.09 -8.49 0.00
N LYS A 38 1.69 -9.67 0.15
CA LYS A 38 3.12 -9.86 0.46
C LYS A 38 4.03 -9.35 -0.66
N ASP A 39 3.69 -9.67 -1.91
CA ASP A 39 4.42 -9.19 -3.07
C ASP A 39 4.30 -7.67 -3.22
N VAL A 40 3.13 -7.10 -2.93
CA VAL A 40 2.96 -5.64 -2.88
C VAL A 40 3.83 -5.01 -1.80
N GLY A 41 3.89 -5.61 -0.60
CA GLY A 41 4.80 -5.14 0.46
C GLY A 41 6.26 -5.13 0.00
N ARG A 42 6.71 -6.17 -0.71
CA ARG A 42 8.07 -6.21 -1.31
C ARG A 42 8.27 -5.10 -2.35
N LEU A 43 7.33 -4.93 -3.27
CA LEU A 43 7.40 -3.88 -4.30
C LEU A 43 7.43 -2.46 -3.71
N ILE A 44 6.72 -2.24 -2.61
CA ILE A 44 6.76 -0.98 -1.86
C ILE A 44 8.12 -0.78 -1.21
N HIS A 45 8.66 -1.83 -0.58
CA HIS A 45 9.96 -1.75 0.08
C HIS A 45 11.09 -1.49 -0.92
N GLU A 46 11.07 -2.12 -2.08
CA GLU A 46 12.10 -1.99 -3.12
C GLU A 46 11.90 -0.75 -4.03
N GLY A 47 10.71 -0.15 -4.00
CA GLY A 47 10.33 0.98 -4.84
C GLY A 47 10.85 2.34 -4.37
N GLY A 48 10.62 3.36 -5.20
CA GLY A 48 11.15 4.71 -5.03
C GLY A 48 12.62 4.83 -5.47
N GLU A 49 13.30 5.86 -4.98
CA GLU A 49 14.71 6.12 -5.32
C GLU A 49 15.64 5.08 -4.67
N GLU A 50 15.35 4.71 -3.42
CA GLU A 50 16.08 3.73 -2.62
C GLU A 50 15.11 2.85 -1.83
N PRO A 51 15.51 1.61 -1.45
CA PRO A 51 14.67 0.76 -0.63
C PRO A 51 14.24 1.43 0.68
N GLY A 52 12.93 1.42 0.96
CA GLY A 52 12.34 2.06 2.14
C GLY A 52 11.95 3.54 1.95
N SER A 53 12.37 4.20 0.87
CA SER A 53 12.07 5.62 0.61
C SER A 53 10.56 5.90 0.51
N LEU A 54 9.77 4.94 -0.02
CA LEU A 54 8.30 5.04 -0.05
C LEU A 54 7.67 5.01 1.34
N THR A 55 8.28 4.30 2.30
CA THR A 55 7.84 4.30 3.69
C THR A 55 8.16 5.63 4.36
N GLU A 56 9.39 6.11 4.23
CA GLU A 56 9.83 7.38 4.84
C GLU A 56 9.01 8.58 4.36
N SER A 57 8.70 8.60 3.07
CA SER A 57 7.89 9.65 2.43
C SER A 57 6.42 9.63 2.84
N GLY A 58 5.90 8.49 3.33
CA GLY A 58 4.50 8.24 3.67
C GLY A 58 3.66 7.62 2.55
N ILE A 59 4.22 7.50 1.35
CA ILE A 59 3.54 6.97 0.17
C ILE A 59 3.11 5.51 0.40
N ALA A 60 3.96 4.71 1.05
CA ALA A 60 3.65 3.33 1.40
C ALA A 60 2.37 3.21 2.25
N SER A 61 2.22 4.09 3.23
CA SER A 61 1.04 4.16 4.11
C SER A 61 -0.22 4.50 3.32
N ASP A 62 -0.13 5.43 2.37
CA ASP A 62 -1.28 5.79 1.53
C ASP A 62 -1.69 4.66 0.58
N VAL A 63 -0.73 4.01 -0.09
CA VAL A 63 -1.00 2.86 -0.98
C VAL A 63 -1.61 1.70 -0.19
N LEU A 64 -0.95 1.25 0.88
CA LEU A 64 -1.41 0.09 1.67
C LEU A 64 -2.74 0.38 2.34
N GLY A 65 -2.90 1.54 2.97
CA GLY A 65 -4.16 1.92 3.59
C GLY A 65 -5.30 1.92 2.57
N SER A 66 -5.06 2.44 1.37
CA SER A 66 -6.05 2.41 0.29
C SER A 66 -6.36 1.00 -0.22
N ILE A 67 -5.39 0.10 -0.27
CA ILE A 67 -5.64 -1.32 -0.63
C ILE A 67 -6.59 -1.96 0.39
N LEU A 68 -6.28 -1.81 1.68
CA LEU A 68 -7.04 -2.43 2.77
C LEU A 68 -8.44 -1.83 2.88
N GLU A 69 -8.58 -0.53 2.65
CA GLU A 69 -9.85 0.20 2.58
C GLU A 69 -10.75 -0.38 1.47
N VAL A 70 -10.25 -0.48 0.24
CA VAL A 70 -11.03 -1.02 -0.89
C VAL A 70 -11.40 -2.49 -0.69
N ILE A 71 -10.47 -3.32 -0.21
CA ILE A 71 -10.78 -4.74 0.08
C ILE A 71 -11.87 -4.84 1.15
N LYS A 72 -11.80 -4.02 2.21
CA LYS A 72 -12.81 -3.98 3.25
C LYS A 72 -14.17 -3.56 2.72
N GLU A 73 -14.22 -2.50 1.93
CA GLU A 73 -15.47 -1.97 1.36
C GLU A 73 -16.14 -2.98 0.43
N GLU A 74 -15.37 -3.72 -0.38
CA GLU A 74 -15.93 -4.60 -1.39
C GLU A 74 -16.23 -6.01 -0.91
N LYS A 75 -15.44 -6.54 0.04
CA LYS A 75 -15.49 -7.95 0.46
C LYS A 75 -15.67 -8.13 1.96
N GLY A 76 -15.67 -7.05 2.73
CA GLY A 76 -15.87 -7.06 4.16
C GLY A 76 -14.65 -7.46 4.98
N ASP A 77 -14.78 -7.34 6.31
CA ASP A 77 -13.69 -7.56 7.26
C ASP A 77 -13.17 -9.01 7.31
N THR A 78 -14.01 -10.00 7.01
CA THR A 78 -13.61 -11.42 7.07
C THR A 78 -12.51 -11.70 6.05
N LEU A 79 -12.75 -11.37 4.77
CA LEU A 79 -11.75 -11.62 3.72
C LEU A 79 -10.49 -10.78 3.93
N LEU A 80 -10.66 -9.52 4.35
CA LEU A 80 -9.52 -8.65 4.68
C LEU A 80 -8.61 -9.30 5.72
N LYS A 81 -9.18 -9.83 6.81
CA LYS A 81 -8.41 -10.48 7.88
C LYS A 81 -7.66 -11.71 7.37
N ASP A 82 -8.28 -12.51 6.50
CA ASP A 82 -7.64 -13.68 5.91
C ASP A 82 -6.46 -13.29 5.01
N ILE A 83 -6.65 -12.30 4.12
CA ILE A 83 -5.58 -11.78 3.25
C ILE A 83 -4.42 -11.25 4.11
N ARG A 84 -4.71 -10.44 5.13
CA ARG A 84 -3.69 -9.91 6.04
C ARG A 84 -2.93 -11.03 6.75
N LYS A 85 -3.64 -11.99 7.33
CA LYS A 85 -3.03 -13.13 8.03
C LYS A 85 -2.11 -13.94 7.12
N ASN A 86 -2.52 -14.16 5.88
CA ASN A 86 -1.75 -14.96 4.91
C ASN A 86 -0.58 -14.19 4.28
N SER A 87 -0.61 -12.86 4.31
CA SER A 87 0.46 -12.03 3.74
C SER A 87 1.72 -12.00 4.59
N GLU A 88 1.61 -12.27 5.89
CA GLU A 88 2.71 -12.19 6.87
C GLU A 88 3.42 -10.82 6.95
N ILE A 89 2.85 -9.76 6.33
CA ILE A 89 3.43 -8.42 6.41
C ILE A 89 3.06 -7.76 7.73
N ARG A 90 4.01 -7.00 8.29
CA ARG A 90 3.80 -6.14 9.46
C ARG A 90 3.49 -4.73 8.96
N LEU A 91 2.25 -4.30 9.11
CA LEU A 91 1.81 -2.99 8.60
C LEU A 91 2.58 -1.84 9.28
N GLU A 92 3.01 -2.07 10.52
CA GLU A 92 3.82 -1.14 11.30
C GLU A 92 5.15 -0.78 10.62
N GLU A 93 5.72 -1.69 9.82
CA GLU A 93 6.98 -1.47 9.09
C GLU A 93 6.81 -0.51 7.90
N PHE A 94 5.57 -0.17 7.55
CA PHE A 94 5.23 0.76 6.48
C PHE A 94 4.71 2.10 6.99
N LEU A 95 4.71 2.33 8.30
CA LEU A 95 4.36 3.62 8.87
C LEU A 95 5.49 4.62 8.67
N PRO A 96 5.24 5.82 8.12
CA PRO A 96 6.23 6.87 8.06
C PRO A 96 6.62 7.36 9.46
N PRO A 97 7.83 7.92 9.64
CA PRO A 97 8.26 8.50 10.91
C PRO A 97 7.43 9.72 11.32
N ASP A 98 6.82 10.43 10.37
CA ASP A 98 5.91 11.55 10.65
C ASP A 98 4.47 11.05 10.88
N PRO A 99 3.90 11.18 12.10
CA PRO A 99 2.54 10.73 12.41
C PRO A 99 1.46 11.36 11.53
N ARG A 100 1.70 12.57 11.00
CA ARG A 100 0.74 13.27 10.14
C ARG A 100 0.51 12.57 8.80
N LYS A 101 1.43 11.68 8.41
CA LYS A 101 1.38 10.89 7.17
C LYS A 101 0.93 9.43 7.39
N GLN A 102 0.57 9.05 8.62
CA GLN A 102 0.15 7.69 8.96
C GLN A 102 -1.36 7.44 8.77
N ALA A 103 -2.13 8.49 8.43
CA ALA A 103 -3.58 8.55 8.67
C ALA A 103 -4.40 7.40 8.05
N LYS A 104 -4.02 6.89 6.86
CA LYS A 104 -4.75 5.79 6.22
C LYS A 104 -4.37 4.42 6.79
N LEU A 105 -3.08 4.11 6.89
CA LEU A 105 -2.65 2.77 7.29
C LEU A 105 -2.89 2.49 8.79
N ILE A 106 -2.76 3.52 9.64
CA ILE A 106 -2.93 3.37 11.10
C ILE A 106 -4.32 2.87 11.50
N ALA A 107 -5.36 3.15 10.70
CA ALA A 107 -6.72 2.68 10.96
C ALA A 107 -6.87 1.16 10.88
N PHE A 108 -5.87 0.46 10.34
CA PHE A 108 -5.87 -0.99 10.18
C PHE A 108 -4.94 -1.71 11.17
N ILE A 109 -4.22 -0.99 12.04
CA ILE A 109 -3.34 -1.56 13.07
C ILE A 109 -4.10 -1.60 14.39
#